data_AF-A0A327SZL6-F1
#
_entry.id   AF-A0A327SZL6-F1
#
_cell.length_a   1.000
_cell.length_b   1.000
_cell.length_c   1.000
_cell.angle_alpha   90.00
_cell.angle_beta   90.00
_cell.angle_gamma   90.00
#
_symmetry.space_group_name_H-M   'P 1'
#
loop_
_entity.id
_entity.type
_entity.pdbx_description
1 polymer ?
#
loop_
_entity_poly.entity_id
_entity_poly.type
_entity_poly.pdbx_seq_one_letter_code
_entity_poly.pdbx_strand_id
1 'polypeptide(L)'
;MTLRSIRASHLIILLAAMAFLSSCGSRRSTVYKESRGAKAAEAMANVKSKDLYRFITDWTGVRYRLGGLDKRGIDCSGFALLLNKEIYGLNLPRRSKDQAGVIKEKNVSQLKEGDLIFFSFGGNGIDHVGVYLNHGFFVHASTTRGVIVDDLSLPAYQRVLVKAGPVKD
;
A
#
# COMPACT_ATOMS: atom_id res chain seq x y z
N MET A 1 42.79 -26.96 64.17
CA MET A 1 42.25 -27.62 62.96
C MET A 1 40.76 -27.86 63.25
N THR A 2 39.73 -27.35 62.58
CA THR A 2 39.51 -26.67 61.29
C THR A 2 38.05 -26.18 61.33
N LEU A 3 37.80 -24.88 61.56
CA LEU A 3 36.44 -24.29 61.52
C LEU A 3 36.46 -22.92 60.83
N ARG A 4 37.02 -22.87 59.61
CA ARG A 4 37.00 -21.64 58.78
C ARG A 4 36.80 -21.88 57.27
N SER A 5 36.51 -23.12 56.84
CA SER A 5 36.41 -23.45 55.41
C SER A 5 34.97 -23.49 54.86
N ILE A 6 33.95 -23.63 55.70
CA ILE A 6 32.58 -23.95 55.22
C ILE A 6 31.77 -22.70 54.78
N ARG A 7 32.18 -21.48 55.16
CA ARG A 7 31.40 -20.26 54.82
C ARG A 7 31.74 -19.63 53.47
N ALA A 8 32.94 -19.84 52.95
CA ALA A 8 33.36 -19.23 51.68
C ALA A 8 32.79 -19.98 50.46
N SER A 9 32.67 -21.31 50.55
CA SER A 9 32.16 -22.17 49.47
C SER A 9 30.68 -21.93 49.18
N HIS A 10 29.84 -21.76 50.20
CA HIS A 10 28.41 -21.44 50.00
C HIS A 10 28.17 -20.01 49.49
N LEU A 11 29.03 -19.05 49.87
CA LEU A 11 28.94 -17.66 49.42
C LEU A 11 29.29 -17.54 47.92
N ILE A 12 30.28 -18.31 47.45
CA ILE A 12 30.65 -18.38 46.03
C ILE A 12 29.54 -19.06 45.20
N ILE A 13 28.89 -20.10 45.73
CA ILE A 13 27.76 -20.76 45.05
C ILE A 13 26.54 -19.84 44.94
N LEU A 14 26.24 -19.03 45.96
CA LEU A 14 25.16 -18.04 45.93
C LEU A 14 25.43 -16.87 44.97
N LEU A 15 26.67 -16.40 44.88
CA LEU A 15 27.09 -15.37 43.91
C LEU A 15 27.09 -15.91 42.47
N ALA A 16 27.47 -17.16 42.25
CA ALA A 16 27.38 -17.81 40.95
C ALA A 16 25.91 -18.03 40.52
N ALA A 17 25.01 -18.36 41.45
CA ALA A 17 23.58 -18.54 41.17
C ALA A 17 22.87 -17.23 40.75
N MET A 18 23.31 -16.06 41.26
CA MET A 18 22.76 -14.77 40.83
C MET A 18 23.26 -14.31 39.46
N ALA A 19 24.42 -14.81 39.00
CA ALA A 19 24.92 -14.53 37.64
C ALA A 19 24.13 -15.28 36.54
N PHE A 20 23.37 -16.32 36.89
CA PHE A 20 22.52 -17.08 35.96
C PHE A 20 21.11 -16.48 35.75
N LEU A 21 20.73 -15.43 36.48
CA LEU A 21 19.40 -14.80 36.35
C LEU A 21 19.38 -13.53 35.48
N SER A 22 20.52 -13.11 34.92
CA SER A 22 20.59 -11.96 34.00
C SER A 22 20.34 -12.35 32.54
N SER A 23 19.31 -13.15 32.28
CA SER A 23 18.86 -13.45 30.91
C SER A 23 17.33 -13.45 30.81
N CYS A 24 16.74 -12.28 31.03
CA CYS A 24 15.39 -11.95 30.56
C CYS A 24 15.38 -10.51 30.06
N GLY A 25 16.07 -10.31 28.95
CA GLY A 25 16.06 -9.09 28.16
C GLY A 25 16.07 -9.43 26.68
N SER A 26 15.22 -10.37 26.25
CA SER A 26 14.97 -10.57 24.82
C SER A 26 14.25 -9.33 24.31
N ARG A 27 15.01 -8.33 23.87
CA ARG A 27 14.50 -7.30 22.98
C ARG A 27 14.22 -8.00 21.66
N ARG A 28 13.07 -8.67 21.57
CA ARG A 28 12.50 -9.04 20.29
C ARG A 28 12.14 -7.74 19.60
N SER A 29 13.11 -7.16 18.90
CA SER A 29 12.84 -6.48 17.65
C SER A 29 12.27 -7.54 16.71
N THR A 30 11.01 -7.90 16.93
CA THR A 30 10.20 -8.36 15.81
C THR A 30 10.15 -7.15 14.88
N VAL A 31 11.04 -7.15 13.89
CA VAL A 31 10.66 -6.64 12.57
C VAL A 31 9.49 -7.52 12.15
N TYR A 32 8.32 -7.29 12.73
CA TYR A 32 7.08 -7.78 12.22
C TYR A 32 6.96 -7.01 10.92
N LYS A 33 7.35 -7.66 9.82
CA LYS A 33 7.22 -7.07 8.49
C LYS A 33 5.76 -6.71 8.37
N GLU A 34 5.47 -5.41 8.53
CA GLU A 34 4.12 -4.90 8.64
C GLU A 34 3.29 -5.45 7.47
N SER A 35 2.14 -6.02 7.80
CA SER A 35 1.35 -6.75 6.82
C SER A 35 0.92 -5.81 5.69
N ARG A 36 0.77 -6.32 4.46
CA ARG A 36 0.29 -5.51 3.32
C ARG A 36 -1.03 -4.79 3.64
N GLY A 37 -1.90 -5.44 4.42
CA GLY A 37 -3.14 -4.85 4.89
C GLY A 37 -2.93 -3.68 5.85
N ALA A 38 -1.99 -3.80 6.80
CA ALA A 38 -1.68 -2.72 7.73
C ALA A 38 -1.15 -1.48 7.00
N LYS A 39 -0.22 -1.66 6.05
CA LYS A 39 0.31 -0.55 5.25
C LYS A 39 -0.75 0.09 4.33
N ALA A 40 -1.63 -0.73 3.74
CA ALA A 40 -2.73 -0.20 2.94
C ALA A 40 -3.73 0.59 3.82
N ALA A 41 -3.98 0.16 5.05
CA ALA A 41 -4.80 0.88 6.01
C ALA A 41 -4.15 2.20 6.45
N GLU A 42 -2.83 2.21 6.68
CA GLU A 42 -2.07 3.42 6.96
C GLU A 42 -2.12 4.40 5.79
N ALA A 43 -1.94 3.92 4.55
CA ALA A 43 -2.06 4.76 3.37
C ALA A 43 -3.46 5.39 3.24
N MET A 44 -4.50 4.63 3.53
CA MET A 44 -5.88 5.11 3.59
C MET A 44 -6.09 6.15 4.70
N ALA A 45 -5.50 5.96 5.88
CA ALA A 45 -5.58 6.92 6.98
C ALA A 45 -4.87 8.25 6.67
N ASN A 46 -3.85 8.22 5.80
CA ASN A 46 -3.08 9.39 5.37
C ASN A 46 -3.62 10.09 4.11
N VAL A 47 -4.79 9.67 3.61
CA VAL A 47 -5.49 10.38 2.53
C VAL A 47 -5.90 11.77 3.00
N LYS A 48 -5.63 12.80 2.19
CA LYS A 48 -5.83 14.21 2.58
C LYS A 48 -7.29 14.61 2.64
N SER A 49 -8.10 14.12 1.71
CA SER A 49 -9.51 14.45 1.59
C SER A 49 -10.41 13.41 2.24
N LYS A 50 -11.31 13.85 3.12
CA LYS A 50 -12.36 12.99 3.70
C LYS A 50 -13.29 12.43 2.63
N ASP A 51 -13.52 13.17 1.56
CA ASP A 51 -14.40 12.74 0.47
C ASP A 51 -13.72 11.67 -0.39
N LEU A 52 -12.41 11.80 -0.62
CA LEU A 52 -11.63 10.73 -1.27
C LEU A 52 -11.63 9.45 -0.43
N TYR A 53 -11.40 9.57 0.88
CA TYR A 53 -11.47 8.43 1.80
C TYR A 53 -12.84 7.73 1.69
N ARG A 54 -13.94 8.50 1.83
CA ARG A 54 -15.30 7.98 1.75
C ARG A 54 -15.60 7.31 0.41
N PHE A 55 -15.19 7.94 -0.69
CA PHE A 55 -15.36 7.38 -2.03
C PHE A 55 -14.65 6.03 -2.13
N ILE A 56 -13.37 5.95 -1.77
CA ILE A 56 -12.62 4.69 -1.84
C ILE A 56 -13.26 3.64 -0.93
N THR A 57 -13.65 3.97 0.31
CA THR A 57 -14.32 3.04 1.23
C THR A 57 -15.62 2.51 0.64
N ASP A 58 -16.46 3.39 0.09
CA ASP A 58 -17.75 3.02 -0.52
C ASP A 58 -17.57 2.12 -1.76
N TRP A 59 -16.50 2.31 -2.52
CA TRP A 59 -16.21 1.49 -3.69
C TRP A 59 -15.40 0.22 -3.40
N THR A 60 -14.74 0.13 -2.24
CA THR A 60 -13.88 -1.01 -1.88
C THR A 60 -14.65 -2.33 -2.00
N GLY A 61 -14.04 -3.29 -2.68
CA GLY A 61 -14.61 -4.63 -2.90
C GLY A 61 -15.63 -4.74 -4.04
N VAL A 62 -16.07 -3.63 -4.65
CA VAL A 62 -16.90 -3.69 -5.88
C VAL A 62 -16.16 -4.49 -6.95
N ARG A 63 -16.82 -5.50 -7.49
CA ARG A 63 -16.20 -6.48 -8.40
C ARG A 63 -15.83 -5.84 -9.74
N TYR A 64 -14.78 -6.39 -10.34
CA TYR A 64 -14.38 -5.96 -11.67
C TYR A 64 -15.42 -6.35 -12.71
N ARG A 65 -15.79 -5.42 -13.57
CA ARG A 65 -16.58 -5.68 -14.78
C ARG A 65 -16.16 -4.74 -15.88
N LEU A 66 -15.61 -5.29 -16.98
CA LEU A 66 -15.24 -4.52 -18.16
C LEU A 66 -16.44 -3.70 -18.67
N GLY A 67 -16.24 -2.42 -18.95
CA GLY A 67 -17.30 -1.49 -19.33
C GLY A 67 -18.13 -0.94 -18.16
N GLY A 68 -18.03 -1.52 -16.97
CA GLY A 68 -18.82 -1.16 -15.80
C GLY A 68 -18.53 0.24 -15.25
N LEU A 69 -19.57 0.89 -14.72
CA LEU A 69 -19.54 2.23 -14.12
C LEU A 69 -20.49 2.34 -12.90
N ASP A 70 -20.80 1.22 -12.24
CA ASP A 70 -21.74 1.18 -11.11
C ASP A 70 -21.32 0.14 -10.06
N LYS A 71 -22.07 0.06 -8.95
CA LYS A 71 -21.81 -0.88 -7.85
C LYS A 71 -22.04 -2.36 -8.19
N ARG A 72 -22.66 -2.68 -9.34
CA ARG A 72 -22.79 -4.06 -9.83
C ARG A 72 -21.50 -4.52 -10.52
N GLY A 73 -20.62 -3.60 -10.84
CA GLY A 73 -19.26 -3.87 -11.28
C GLY A 73 -18.66 -2.71 -12.05
N ILE A 74 -17.35 -2.56 -11.91
CA ILE A 74 -16.58 -1.43 -12.46
C ILE A 74 -15.24 -1.90 -13.01
N ASP A 75 -14.73 -1.29 -14.06
CA ASP A 75 -13.36 -1.56 -14.53
C ASP A 75 -12.37 -0.49 -14.06
N CYS A 76 -11.08 -0.71 -14.34
CA CYS A 76 -10.01 0.16 -13.87
C CYS A 76 -10.15 1.60 -14.36
N SER A 77 -10.43 1.80 -15.66
CA SER A 77 -10.57 3.14 -16.23
C SER A 77 -11.90 3.80 -15.88
N GLY A 78 -12.97 3.03 -15.69
CA GLY A 78 -14.25 3.51 -15.18
C GLY A 78 -14.15 3.98 -13.73
N PHE A 79 -13.43 3.24 -12.89
CA PHE A 79 -13.17 3.63 -11.51
C PHE A 79 -12.33 4.91 -11.45
N ALA A 80 -11.23 4.98 -12.20
CA ALA A 80 -10.41 6.20 -12.28
C ALA A 80 -11.23 7.40 -12.77
N LEU A 81 -12.11 7.19 -13.76
CA LEU A 81 -13.00 8.22 -14.31
C LEU A 81 -13.97 8.76 -13.26
N LEU A 82 -14.69 7.89 -12.54
CA LEU A 82 -15.64 8.32 -11.51
C LEU A 82 -14.93 9.03 -10.37
N LEU A 83 -13.82 8.48 -9.88
CA LEU A 83 -13.02 9.08 -8.81
C LEU A 83 -12.54 10.47 -9.21
N ASN A 84 -11.92 10.62 -10.38
CA ASN A 84 -11.40 11.92 -10.83
C ASN A 84 -12.50 12.94 -11.03
N LYS A 85 -13.66 12.51 -11.55
CA LYS A 85 -14.81 13.38 -11.74
C LYS A 85 -15.39 13.86 -10.42
N GLU A 86 -15.60 12.96 -9.46
CA GLU A 86 -16.27 13.27 -8.19
C GLU A 86 -15.35 13.98 -7.18
N ILE A 87 -14.07 13.60 -7.13
CA ILE A 87 -13.13 14.12 -6.13
C ILE A 87 -12.35 15.33 -6.62
N TYR A 88 -11.99 15.37 -7.91
CA TYR A 88 -11.11 16.39 -8.46
C TYR A 88 -11.78 17.26 -9.54
N GLY A 89 -13.02 16.96 -9.93
CA GLY A 89 -13.72 17.67 -11.00
C GLY A 89 -13.12 17.45 -12.40
N LEU A 90 -12.29 16.42 -12.57
CA LEU A 90 -11.55 16.17 -13.81
C LEU A 90 -12.28 15.12 -14.67
N ASN A 91 -12.51 15.45 -15.95
CA ASN A 91 -13.11 14.53 -16.89
C ASN A 91 -12.04 13.68 -17.59
N LEU A 92 -12.12 12.37 -17.38
CA LEU A 92 -11.23 11.42 -18.03
C LEU A 92 -11.91 10.74 -19.23
N PRO A 93 -11.16 10.44 -20.31
CA PRO A 93 -11.61 9.51 -21.34
C PRO A 93 -12.01 8.14 -20.75
N ARG A 94 -12.85 7.38 -21.45
CA ARG A 94 -13.36 6.10 -20.93
C ARG A 94 -12.31 4.99 -20.85
N ARG A 95 -11.33 4.96 -21.76
CA ARG A 95 -10.33 3.89 -21.88
C ARG A 95 -9.02 4.30 -21.20
N SER A 96 -8.37 3.35 -20.51
CA SER A 96 -7.08 3.58 -19.84
C SER A 96 -5.99 4.10 -20.78
N LYS A 97 -5.92 3.58 -22.01
CA LYS A 97 -4.98 4.06 -23.04
C LYS A 97 -5.20 5.55 -23.38
N ASP A 98 -6.45 5.97 -23.50
CA ASP A 98 -6.81 7.36 -23.84
C ASP A 98 -6.55 8.28 -22.64
N GLN A 99 -6.84 7.80 -21.42
CA GLN A 99 -6.49 8.49 -20.17
C GLN A 99 -4.97 8.75 -20.08
N ALA A 100 -4.14 7.79 -20.48
CA ALA A 100 -2.69 7.97 -20.49
C ALA A 100 -2.20 9.04 -21.50
N GLY A 101 -2.98 9.32 -22.56
CA GLY A 101 -2.71 10.37 -23.53
C GLY A 101 -2.92 11.79 -22.99
N VAL A 102 -3.81 11.92 -22.01
CA VAL A 102 -4.17 13.22 -21.39
C VAL A 102 -3.39 13.53 -20.11
N ILE A 103 -2.41 12.70 -19.71
CA ILE A 103 -1.55 13.02 -18.55
C ILE A 103 -0.20 13.63 -18.94
N LYS A 104 0.33 14.47 -18.04
CA LYS A 104 1.72 14.94 -18.06
C LYS A 104 2.58 13.99 -17.25
N GLU A 105 3.57 13.38 -17.89
CA GLU A 105 4.39 12.36 -17.24
C GLU A 105 5.24 12.92 -16.10
N LYS A 106 5.36 12.14 -15.02
CA LYS A 106 6.19 12.39 -13.85
C LYS A 106 6.83 11.09 -13.36
N ASN A 107 7.96 11.24 -12.68
CA ASN A 107 8.54 10.13 -11.93
C ASN A 107 7.63 9.72 -10.77
N VAL A 108 7.65 8.44 -10.40
CA VAL A 108 6.87 7.89 -9.27
C VAL A 108 7.15 8.63 -7.96
N SER A 109 8.41 9.03 -7.73
CA SER A 109 8.82 9.79 -6.54
C SER A 109 8.23 11.20 -6.46
N GLN A 110 7.68 11.71 -7.57
CA GLN A 110 7.09 13.05 -7.67
C GLN A 110 5.56 13.00 -7.72
N LEU A 111 4.95 11.82 -7.62
CA LEU A 111 3.51 11.67 -7.66
C LEU A 111 2.85 12.27 -6.43
N LYS A 112 1.71 12.89 -6.67
CA LYS A 112 0.83 13.46 -5.65
C LYS A 112 -0.51 12.74 -5.68
N GLU A 113 -1.21 12.76 -4.54
CA GLU A 113 -2.57 12.22 -4.42
C GLU A 113 -3.44 12.67 -5.60
N GLY A 114 -4.05 11.72 -6.30
CA GLY A 114 -4.86 11.95 -7.50
C GLY A 114 -4.14 11.74 -8.82
N ASP A 115 -2.79 11.71 -8.84
CA ASP A 115 -2.05 11.40 -10.08
C ASP A 115 -2.39 9.97 -10.56
N LEU A 116 -2.45 9.78 -11.87
CA LEU A 116 -2.78 8.49 -12.47
C LEU A 116 -1.53 7.64 -12.67
N ILE A 117 -1.67 6.32 -12.54
CA ILE A 117 -0.61 5.34 -12.74
C ILE A 117 -1.11 4.31 -13.75
N PHE A 118 -0.34 4.07 -14.81
CA PHE A 118 -0.70 3.21 -15.94
C PHE A 118 0.21 2.01 -16.05
N PHE A 119 -0.38 0.86 -16.39
CA PHE A 119 0.31 -0.42 -16.49
C PHE A 119 -0.02 -1.15 -17.81
N SER A 120 0.87 -2.07 -18.21
CA SER A 120 0.73 -2.95 -19.38
C SER A 120 0.89 -4.41 -18.96
N PHE A 121 -0.15 -4.99 -18.35
CA PHE A 121 -0.11 -6.37 -17.86
C PHE A 121 -0.07 -7.40 -19.00
N GLY A 122 -0.75 -7.13 -20.10
CA GLY A 122 -0.82 -7.98 -21.29
C GLY A 122 0.31 -7.75 -22.31
N GLY A 123 1.25 -6.82 -22.03
CA GLY A 123 2.42 -6.57 -22.86
C GLY A 123 2.19 -5.80 -24.17
N ASN A 124 0.93 -5.56 -24.56
CA ASN A 124 0.57 -4.92 -25.83
C ASN A 124 0.06 -3.47 -25.64
N GLY A 125 0.68 -2.75 -24.70
CA GLY A 125 0.35 -1.37 -24.35
C GLY A 125 -0.52 -1.24 -23.11
N ILE A 126 -0.93 -0.01 -22.80
CA ILE A 126 -1.64 0.31 -21.56
C ILE A 126 -3.02 -0.37 -21.54
N ASP A 127 -3.22 -1.23 -20.53
CA ASP A 127 -4.45 -1.98 -20.31
C ASP A 127 -5.04 -1.76 -18.91
N HIS A 128 -4.29 -1.11 -18.02
CA HIS A 128 -4.72 -0.91 -16.64
C HIS A 128 -4.32 0.45 -16.11
N VAL A 129 -5.13 0.97 -15.17
CA VAL A 129 -4.93 2.27 -14.53
C VAL A 129 -5.29 2.20 -13.04
N GLY A 130 -4.58 2.96 -12.24
CA GLY A 130 -4.89 3.25 -10.84
C GLY A 130 -4.69 4.72 -10.51
N VAL A 131 -5.16 5.13 -9.34
CA VAL A 131 -5.05 6.50 -8.82
C VAL A 131 -4.11 6.48 -7.62
N TYR A 132 -3.04 7.27 -7.67
CA TYR A 132 -2.06 7.37 -6.59
C TYR A 132 -2.67 8.04 -5.35
N LEU A 133 -2.35 7.51 -4.18
CA LEU A 133 -2.78 8.06 -2.89
C LEU A 133 -1.60 8.77 -2.22
N ASN A 134 -0.69 8.00 -1.64
CA ASN A 134 0.49 8.47 -0.91
C ASN A 134 1.44 7.29 -0.65
N HIS A 135 2.69 7.58 -0.31
CA HIS A 135 3.68 6.58 0.14
C HIS A 135 3.82 5.33 -0.75
N GLY A 136 3.68 5.46 -2.07
CA GLY A 136 3.73 4.30 -2.97
C GLY A 136 2.45 3.46 -3.01
N PHE A 137 1.36 3.90 -2.38
CA PHE A 137 0.06 3.24 -2.45
C PHE A 137 -0.85 3.89 -3.48
N PHE A 138 -1.68 3.07 -4.10
CA PHE A 138 -2.63 3.49 -5.12
C PHE A 138 -3.90 2.64 -5.04
N VAL A 139 -5.02 3.22 -5.45
CA VAL A 139 -6.32 2.55 -5.52
C VAL A 139 -6.65 2.20 -6.97
N HIS A 140 -7.18 1.00 -7.20
CA HIS A 140 -7.59 0.56 -8.53
C HIS A 140 -8.67 -0.54 -8.46
N ALA A 141 -9.38 -0.77 -9.57
CA ALA A 141 -10.26 -1.93 -9.73
C ALA A 141 -9.44 -3.15 -10.20
N SER A 142 -9.04 -4.04 -9.29
CA SER A 142 -8.37 -5.30 -9.61
C SER A 142 -9.32 -6.29 -10.27
N THR A 143 -8.88 -6.97 -11.34
CA THR A 143 -9.67 -7.97 -12.07
C THR A 143 -10.17 -9.12 -11.19
N THR A 144 -9.42 -9.49 -10.15
CA THR A 144 -9.75 -10.62 -9.25
C THR A 144 -10.26 -10.17 -7.89
N ARG A 145 -9.75 -9.06 -7.36
CA ARG A 145 -10.04 -8.59 -5.99
C ARG A 145 -11.07 -7.47 -5.92
N GLY A 146 -11.50 -6.91 -7.06
CA GLY A 146 -12.35 -5.73 -7.10
C GLY A 146 -11.57 -4.47 -6.75
N VAL A 147 -12.27 -3.39 -6.39
CA VAL A 147 -11.64 -2.13 -5.97
C VAL A 147 -10.83 -2.34 -4.68
N ILE A 148 -9.54 -2.03 -4.73
CA ILE A 148 -8.59 -2.29 -3.66
C ILE A 148 -7.45 -1.25 -3.68
N VAL A 149 -6.83 -1.05 -2.51
CA VAL A 149 -5.59 -0.30 -2.35
C VAL A 149 -4.42 -1.27 -2.33
N ASP A 150 -3.44 -1.05 -3.20
CA ASP A 150 -2.24 -1.88 -3.30
C ASP A 150 -0.94 -1.05 -3.23
N ASP A 151 0.13 -1.75 -2.92
CA ASP A 151 1.48 -1.24 -2.80
C ASP A 151 2.19 -1.30 -4.17
N LEU A 152 2.54 -0.13 -4.71
CA LEU A 152 3.21 0.01 -6.00
C LEU A 152 4.60 -0.63 -6.00
N SER A 153 5.25 -0.79 -4.83
CA SER A 153 6.59 -1.39 -4.72
C SER A 153 6.60 -2.90 -5.03
N LEU A 154 5.43 -3.53 -5.11
CA LEU A 154 5.36 -4.96 -5.41
C LEU A 154 5.88 -5.25 -6.83
N PRO A 155 6.71 -6.31 -7.01
CA PRO A 155 7.27 -6.66 -8.32
C PRO A 155 6.23 -6.91 -9.42
N ALA A 156 4.99 -7.25 -9.05
CA ALA A 156 3.89 -7.43 -9.99
C ALA A 156 3.49 -6.13 -10.68
N TYR A 157 3.64 -4.97 -10.02
CA TYR A 157 3.32 -3.66 -10.56
C TYR A 157 4.55 -2.97 -11.14
N GLN A 158 5.71 -3.06 -10.46
CA GLN A 158 6.95 -2.43 -10.90
C GLN A 158 7.38 -2.86 -12.30
N ARG A 159 7.25 -4.16 -12.63
CA ARG A 159 7.69 -4.71 -13.91
C ARG A 159 6.85 -4.26 -15.12
N VAL A 160 5.63 -3.79 -14.86
CA VAL A 160 4.65 -3.47 -15.92
C VAL A 160 4.19 -2.02 -15.83
N LEU A 161 4.81 -1.21 -14.97
CA LEU A 161 4.58 0.22 -14.88
C LEU A 161 5.04 0.88 -16.19
N VAL A 162 4.14 1.63 -16.82
CA VAL A 162 4.41 2.28 -18.12
C VAL A 162 4.56 3.77 -17.97
N LYS A 163 3.64 4.42 -17.24
CA LYS A 163 3.54 5.87 -17.18
C LYS A 163 2.81 6.30 -15.92
N ALA A 164 3.14 7.46 -15.37
CA ALA A 164 2.38 8.06 -14.29
C ALA A 164 2.40 9.59 -14.36
N GLY A 165 1.41 10.24 -13.75
CA GLY A 165 1.36 11.69 -13.60
C GLY A 165 -0.05 12.29 -13.58
N PRO A 166 -0.18 13.61 -13.39
CA PRO A 166 -1.46 14.32 -13.35
C PRO A 166 -2.09 14.42 -14.73
N VAL A 167 -3.41 14.59 -14.75
CA VAL A 167 -4.13 15.07 -15.94
C VAL A 167 -3.58 16.44 -16.35
N LYS A 168 -3.39 16.67 -17.65
CA LYS A 168 -2.97 17.97 -18.19
C LYS A 168 -4.09 18.99 -17.94
N ASP A 169 -3.71 20.20 -17.54
CA ASP A 169 -4.59 21.36 -17.52
C ASP A 169 -5.04 21.74 -18.94
#